data_AF-A0A819UQX5-F1
#
_entry.id   AF-A0A819UQX5-F1
#
_cell.length_a   1.000
_cell.length_b   1.000
_cell.length_c   1.000
_cell.angle_alpha   90.00
_cell.angle_beta   90.00
_cell.angle_gamma   90.00
#
_symmetry.space_group_name_H-M   'P 1'
#
loop_
_entity.id
_entity.type
_entity.pdbx_description
1 polymer ?
#
loop_
_entity_poly.entity_id
_entity_poly.type
_entity_poly.pdbx_seq_one_letter_code
_entity_poly.pdbx_strand_id
1 'polypeptide(L)'
;MSLESYEIIDRAIGLAYGTAIGDAMGIPFENLTPEQIAEIQMSLKSKNDLLFVNTADRNPYIPKEWQTGRWGDATQLSLAIMNAITKYVCDDDDDGTEKFSLIDRIVDEHVKEWWDCTDGWGNGTKSAIERIAQGCYSYCNSGGSSSGNGVIVKLTPVAFFFHICNLSINDELVECICRMTHMSSVIIATAFIYVYLCIFIFEHDFPSSIAEQKAFLQYIHELSVRYEVKYNVVIEKDLLSLRIHRYMERIDEINDEVLLDVSHGGTFFCVDTLSMVIGLIIEKRVTFERVEKALEMGGDTNIVAAMIGALLGAKHGQEAIDHRRVEIVFRTDYVRQVGEEFGKALVQHLNLLPIGSEVL
;
A
#
# COMPACT_ATOMS: atom_id res chain seq x y z
N MET A 1 21.13 20.80 -3.30
CA MET A 1 19.85 20.20 -2.93
C MET A 1 19.41 20.82 -1.61
N SER A 2 18.18 21.34 -1.50
CA SER A 2 17.69 21.91 -0.24
C SER A 2 17.46 20.79 0.80
N LEU A 3 17.31 21.15 2.07
CA LEU A 3 16.95 20.20 3.14
C LEU A 3 15.63 19.49 2.83
N GLU A 4 14.65 20.24 2.34
CA GLU A 4 13.34 19.74 1.89
C GLU A 4 13.46 18.76 0.73
N SER A 5 14.31 19.05 -0.28
CA SER A 5 14.56 18.10 -1.36
C SER A 5 15.21 16.80 -0.88
N TYR A 6 16.10 16.87 0.12
CA TYR A 6 16.68 15.68 0.73
C TYR A 6 15.62 14.86 1.47
N GLU A 7 14.74 15.53 2.22
CA GLU A 7 13.65 14.89 2.97
C GLU A 7 12.67 14.16 2.04
N ILE A 8 12.29 14.74 0.90
CA ILE A 8 11.42 14.09 -0.08
C ILE A 8 12.05 12.79 -0.61
N ILE A 9 13.34 12.83 -0.94
CA ILE A 9 14.07 11.66 -1.44
C ILE A 9 14.18 10.60 -0.35
N ASP A 10 14.49 11.00 0.89
CA ASP A 10 14.59 10.06 2.01
C ASP A 10 13.25 9.37 2.31
N ARG A 11 12.15 10.13 2.29
CA ARG A 11 10.77 9.63 2.42
C ARG A 11 10.37 8.70 1.27
N ALA A 12 10.77 9.00 0.04
CA ALA A 12 10.53 8.12 -1.12
C ALA A 12 11.30 6.79 -1.02
N ILE A 13 12.56 6.83 -0.58
CA ILE A 13 13.35 5.62 -0.31
C ILE A 13 12.75 4.83 0.87
N GLY A 14 12.35 5.53 1.92
CA GLY A 14 11.65 4.95 3.07
C GLY A 14 10.37 4.24 2.65
N LEU A 15 9.54 4.86 1.80
CA LEU A 15 8.33 4.26 1.25
C LEU A 15 8.64 2.95 0.50
N ALA A 16 9.62 2.95 -0.41
CA ALA A 16 9.99 1.76 -1.16
C ALA A 16 10.45 0.62 -0.25
N TYR A 17 11.33 0.91 0.72
CA TYR A 17 11.81 -0.09 1.66
C TYR A 17 10.75 -0.56 2.66
N GLY A 18 9.91 0.35 3.13
CA GLY A 18 8.81 0.04 4.04
C GLY A 18 7.84 -0.95 3.41
N THR A 19 7.45 -0.71 2.15
CA THR A 19 6.66 -1.67 1.38
C THR A 19 7.40 -3.01 1.25
N ALA A 20 8.65 -2.99 0.75
CA ALA A 20 9.42 -4.19 0.45
C ALA A 20 9.69 -5.09 1.67
N ILE A 21 9.99 -4.48 2.81
CA ILE A 21 10.27 -5.19 4.05
C ILE A 21 8.98 -5.74 4.65
N GLY A 22 7.91 -4.95 4.71
CA GLY A 22 6.61 -5.41 5.20
C GLY A 22 6.08 -6.60 4.39
N ASP A 23 6.14 -6.49 3.06
CA ASP A 23 5.76 -7.55 2.12
C ASP A 23 6.58 -8.84 2.36
N ALA A 24 7.90 -8.74 2.28
CA ALA A 24 8.79 -9.89 2.46
C ALA A 24 8.70 -10.53 3.85
N MET A 25 8.43 -9.74 4.91
CA MET A 25 8.23 -10.27 6.27
C MET A 25 6.87 -10.97 6.44
N GLY A 26 5.85 -10.57 5.69
CA GLY A 26 4.50 -11.12 5.77
C GLY A 26 4.29 -12.40 4.99
N ILE A 27 5.00 -12.61 3.88
CA ILE A 27 4.82 -13.80 3.02
C ILE A 27 4.91 -15.14 3.79
N PRO A 28 5.82 -15.35 4.74
CA PRO A 28 5.88 -16.60 5.52
C PRO A 28 4.65 -16.89 6.40
N PHE A 29 3.83 -15.88 6.67
CA PHE A 29 2.69 -15.92 7.60
C PHE A 29 1.34 -15.72 6.90
N GLU A 30 1.35 -15.50 5.59
CA GLU A 30 0.16 -15.25 4.79
C GLU A 30 -0.84 -16.41 4.93
N ASN A 31 -2.10 -16.05 5.15
CA ASN A 31 -3.25 -16.95 5.35
C ASN A 31 -3.16 -17.86 6.58
N LEU A 32 -2.27 -17.56 7.53
CA LEU A 32 -2.21 -18.25 8.84
C LEU A 32 -3.05 -17.51 9.89
N THR A 33 -3.49 -18.25 10.91
CA THR A 33 -4.14 -17.67 12.09
C THR A 33 -3.11 -17.17 13.10
N PRO A 34 -3.47 -16.22 14.00
CA PRO A 34 -2.59 -15.78 15.08
C PRO A 34 -1.98 -16.94 15.91
N GLU A 35 -2.76 -17.99 16.17
CA GLU A 35 -2.30 -19.15 16.93
C GLU A 35 -1.21 -19.92 16.18
N GLN A 36 -1.38 -20.16 14.88
CA GLN A 36 -0.39 -20.84 14.05
C GLN A 36 0.91 -20.03 13.96
N ILE A 37 0.80 -18.70 13.88
CA ILE A 37 1.95 -17.80 13.83
C ILE A 37 2.69 -17.81 15.17
N ALA A 38 1.95 -17.77 16.28
CA ALA A 38 2.53 -17.88 17.61
C ALA A 38 3.29 -19.20 17.80
N GLU A 39 2.75 -20.33 17.34
CA GLU A 39 3.44 -21.63 17.36
C GLU A 39 4.74 -21.60 16.55
N ILE A 40 4.70 -21.04 15.34
CA ILE A 40 5.89 -20.86 14.50
C ILE A 40 6.93 -20.01 15.22
N GLN A 41 6.55 -18.84 15.72
CA GLN A 41 7.46 -17.94 16.43
C GLN A 41 8.05 -18.60 17.67
N MET A 42 7.26 -19.34 18.45
CA MET A 42 7.77 -20.11 19.60
C MET A 42 8.82 -21.15 19.20
N SER A 43 8.62 -21.84 18.07
CA SER A 43 9.62 -22.78 17.55
C SER A 43 10.93 -22.10 17.12
N LEU A 44 10.83 -20.84 16.68
CA LEU A 44 11.95 -20.02 16.22
C LEU A 44 12.69 -19.27 17.34
N LYS A 45 12.07 -19.08 18.52
CA LYS A 45 12.69 -18.41 19.70
C LYS A 45 14.00 -19.04 20.19
N SER A 46 14.32 -20.27 19.77
CA SER A 46 15.65 -20.86 19.98
C SER A 46 16.77 -20.22 19.13
N LYS A 47 16.42 -19.35 18.16
CA LYS A 47 17.29 -18.71 17.16
C LYS A 47 17.11 -17.18 17.14
N ASN A 48 17.28 -16.53 18.30
CA ASN A 48 16.99 -15.12 18.66
C ASN A 48 17.32 -13.95 17.68
N ASP A 49 17.79 -14.20 16.46
CA ASP A 49 18.28 -13.18 15.50
C ASP A 49 17.64 -13.28 14.09
N LEU A 50 16.56 -14.03 13.90
CA LEU A 50 15.93 -14.14 12.58
C LEU A 50 15.06 -12.90 12.26
N LEU A 51 15.63 -11.96 11.51
CA LEU A 51 14.96 -10.75 11.01
C LEU A 51 13.87 -11.03 9.96
N PHE A 52 14.04 -12.15 9.23
CA PHE A 52 13.09 -12.72 8.29
C PHE A 52 12.92 -14.21 8.57
N VAL A 53 11.70 -14.70 8.40
CA VAL A 53 11.38 -16.13 8.53
C VAL A 53 11.42 -16.77 7.15
N ASN A 54 12.00 -17.96 7.05
CA ASN A 54 11.92 -18.74 5.83
C ASN A 54 10.47 -19.25 5.66
N THR A 55 9.93 -19.14 4.45
CA THR A 55 8.55 -19.51 4.12
C THR A 55 8.25 -21.00 4.29
N ALA A 56 9.29 -21.85 4.27
CA ALA A 56 9.32 -23.23 4.70
C ALA A 56 8.05 -24.04 4.36
N ASP A 57 7.76 -24.23 3.05
CA ASP A 57 6.62 -25.04 2.54
C ASP A 57 5.22 -24.68 3.12
N ARG A 58 5.06 -23.57 3.85
CA ARG A 58 3.83 -23.22 4.57
C ARG A 58 2.88 -22.34 3.78
N ASN A 59 3.42 -21.53 2.87
CA ASN A 59 2.63 -20.69 2.00
C ASN A 59 2.36 -21.44 0.68
N PRO A 60 1.10 -21.82 0.38
CA PRO A 60 0.78 -22.60 -0.81
C PRO A 60 0.77 -21.76 -2.10
N TYR A 61 0.88 -20.44 -2.00
CA TYR A 61 0.80 -19.50 -3.11
C TYR A 61 2.17 -19.09 -3.67
N ILE A 62 3.26 -19.53 -3.03
CA ILE A 62 4.63 -19.23 -3.46
C ILE A 62 5.43 -20.52 -3.75
N PRO A 63 6.42 -20.48 -4.66
CA PRO A 63 7.33 -21.59 -4.91
C PRO A 63 8.11 -22.03 -3.66
N LYS A 64 8.52 -23.30 -3.60
CA LYS A 64 9.25 -23.88 -2.46
C LYS A 64 10.65 -23.27 -2.28
N GLU A 65 11.24 -22.86 -3.38
CA GLU A 65 12.54 -22.21 -3.50
C GLU A 65 12.51 -20.71 -3.19
N TRP A 66 11.40 -20.20 -2.61
CA TRP A 66 11.28 -18.79 -2.23
C TRP A 66 12.40 -18.37 -1.28
N GLN A 67 13.16 -17.36 -1.70
CA GLN A 67 14.30 -16.87 -0.93
C GLN A 67 13.80 -16.09 0.29
N THR A 68 14.45 -16.28 1.43
CA THR A 68 14.18 -15.47 2.63
C THR A 68 14.47 -13.99 2.32
N GLY A 69 13.55 -13.09 2.68
CA GLY A 69 13.64 -11.66 2.35
C GLY A 69 13.12 -11.30 0.96
N ARG A 70 12.63 -12.27 0.15
CA ARG A 70 12.00 -11.99 -1.14
C ARG A 70 10.58 -11.46 -0.97
N TRP A 71 10.34 -10.29 -1.53
CA TRP A 71 9.04 -9.63 -1.61
C TRP A 71 8.18 -10.16 -2.76
N GLY A 72 6.87 -9.92 -2.66
CA GLY A 72 5.83 -10.38 -3.57
C GLY A 72 5.16 -9.22 -4.31
N ASP A 73 3.85 -9.31 -4.47
CA ASP A 73 3.07 -8.43 -5.34
C ASP A 73 2.90 -7.01 -4.79
N ALA A 74 2.78 -6.85 -3.46
CA ALA A 74 2.73 -5.53 -2.83
C ALA A 74 3.88 -4.64 -3.27
N THR A 75 5.10 -5.20 -3.30
CA THR A 75 6.31 -4.50 -3.72
C THR A 75 6.36 -4.32 -5.22
N GLN A 76 6.13 -5.38 -6.02
CA GLN A 76 6.13 -5.29 -7.48
C GLN A 76 5.20 -4.18 -7.97
N LEU A 77 3.95 -4.18 -7.51
CA LEU A 77 2.92 -3.26 -7.94
C LEU A 77 3.20 -1.83 -7.46
N SER A 78 3.73 -1.65 -6.24
CA SER A 78 4.07 -0.32 -5.72
C SER A 78 5.27 0.29 -6.45
N LEU A 79 6.33 -0.50 -6.69
CA LEU A 79 7.49 -0.04 -7.44
C LEU A 79 7.14 0.27 -8.90
N ALA A 80 6.21 -0.49 -9.51
CA ALA A 80 5.69 -0.19 -10.84
C ALA A 80 4.99 1.19 -10.89
N ILE A 81 4.20 1.54 -9.87
CA ILE A 81 3.60 2.88 -9.76
C ILE A 81 4.67 3.96 -9.61
N MET A 82 5.70 3.74 -8.77
CA MET A 82 6.80 4.68 -8.59
C MET A 82 7.55 4.92 -9.90
N ASN A 83 7.88 3.86 -10.64
CA ASN A 83 8.50 3.95 -11.96
C ASN A 83 7.61 4.69 -12.97
N ALA A 84 6.30 4.42 -12.97
CA ALA A 84 5.36 5.07 -13.87
C ALA A 84 5.26 6.58 -13.61
N ILE A 85 5.15 6.99 -12.35
CA ILE A 85 5.13 8.41 -11.98
C ILE A 85 6.48 9.07 -12.30
N THR A 86 7.59 8.41 -12.01
CA THR A 86 8.95 8.88 -12.34
C THR A 86 9.05 9.21 -13.84
N LYS A 87 8.62 8.28 -14.71
CA LYS A 87 8.59 8.50 -16.16
C LYS A 87 7.68 9.66 -16.55
N TYR A 88 6.45 9.66 -16.02
CA TYR A 88 5.45 10.69 -16.33
C TYR A 88 5.94 12.11 -16.02
N VAL A 89 6.63 12.31 -14.89
CA VAL A 89 7.10 13.65 -14.49
C VAL A 89 8.44 14.04 -15.09
N CYS A 90 9.25 13.06 -15.55
CA CYS A 90 10.53 13.30 -16.22
C CYS A 90 10.44 13.39 -17.75
N ASP A 91 9.32 12.98 -18.36
CA ASP A 91 9.11 13.12 -19.80
C ASP A 91 9.02 14.62 -20.16
N ASP A 92 10.12 15.14 -20.73
CA ASP A 92 10.21 16.51 -21.27
C ASP A 92 9.37 16.66 -22.55
N ASP A 93 8.55 17.72 -22.60
CA ASP A 93 7.60 18.06 -23.68
C ASP A 93 8.27 18.52 -25.01
N ASP A 94 9.49 18.08 -25.34
CA ASP A 94 10.32 18.79 -26.33
C ASP A 94 10.29 18.25 -27.78
N ASP A 95 9.52 17.19 -28.09
CA ASP A 95 9.53 16.60 -29.46
C ASP A 95 8.17 16.50 -30.17
N GLY A 96 7.14 17.20 -29.68
CA GLY A 96 5.85 17.33 -30.39
C GLY A 96 5.04 16.03 -30.54
N THR A 97 5.41 14.96 -29.82
CA THR A 97 4.63 13.72 -29.69
C THR A 97 3.54 13.87 -28.61
N GLU A 98 2.41 13.19 -28.80
CA GLU A 98 1.29 13.16 -27.84
C GLU A 98 1.78 12.64 -26.47
N LYS A 99 1.58 13.45 -25.41
CA LYS A 99 2.03 13.11 -24.05
C LYS A 99 1.23 11.93 -23.53
N PHE A 100 1.92 10.85 -23.15
CA PHE A 100 1.28 9.73 -22.46
C PHE A 100 0.70 10.22 -21.13
N SER A 101 -0.56 9.88 -20.87
CA SER A 101 -1.18 10.18 -19.58
C SER A 101 -0.52 9.34 -18.48
N LEU A 102 -0.64 9.78 -17.22
CA LEU A 102 -0.08 9.00 -16.10
C LEU A 102 -0.68 7.59 -16.02
N ILE A 103 -1.96 7.40 -16.38
CA ILE A 103 -2.54 6.06 -16.41
C ILE A 103 -1.90 5.19 -17.49
N ASP A 104 -1.54 5.73 -18.66
CA ASP A 104 -0.83 4.97 -19.69
C ASP A 104 0.53 4.48 -19.18
N ARG A 105 1.29 5.36 -18.48
CA ARG A 105 2.56 4.98 -17.84
C ARG A 105 2.39 3.90 -16.77
N ILE A 106 1.31 3.99 -15.98
CA ILE A 106 1.00 2.98 -14.96
C ILE A 106 0.69 1.63 -15.60
N VAL A 107 -0.11 1.62 -16.65
CA VAL A 107 -0.45 0.40 -17.40
C VAL A 107 0.82 -0.22 -18.00
N ASP A 108 1.67 0.58 -18.63
CA ASP A 108 2.93 0.13 -19.23
C ASP A 108 3.85 -0.55 -18.21
N GLU A 109 4.05 0.06 -17.03
CA GLU A 109 4.89 -0.57 -15.99
C GLU A 109 4.25 -1.85 -15.43
N HIS A 110 2.92 -1.93 -15.30
CA HIS A 110 2.27 -3.17 -14.88
C HIS A 110 2.38 -4.28 -15.93
N VAL A 111 2.26 -3.96 -17.21
CA VAL A 111 2.46 -4.92 -18.31
C VAL A 111 3.92 -5.36 -18.37
N LYS A 112 4.87 -4.46 -18.12
CA LYS A 112 6.30 -4.81 -18.02
C LYS A 112 6.55 -5.79 -16.87
N GLU A 113 6.01 -5.53 -15.69
CA GLU A 113 6.10 -6.48 -14.56
C GLU A 113 5.44 -7.82 -14.92
N TRP A 114 4.29 -7.83 -15.60
CA TRP A 114 3.64 -9.08 -16.05
C TRP A 114 4.56 -10.00 -16.86
N TRP A 115 5.43 -9.43 -17.70
CA TRP A 115 6.40 -10.19 -18.48
C TRP A 115 7.67 -10.56 -17.70
N ASP A 116 8.01 -9.83 -16.63
CA ASP A 116 9.19 -10.09 -15.80
C ASP A 116 8.88 -11.10 -14.68
N CYS A 117 7.92 -10.77 -13.82
CA CYS A 117 7.56 -11.55 -12.63
C CYS A 117 6.13 -11.23 -12.18
N THR A 118 5.36 -12.25 -11.80
CA THR A 118 4.00 -12.09 -11.24
C THR A 118 3.82 -12.87 -9.94
N ASP A 119 4.92 -13.07 -9.23
CA ASP A 119 4.91 -13.82 -7.98
C ASP A 119 4.05 -13.11 -6.93
N GLY A 120 3.21 -13.86 -6.22
CA GLY A 120 2.26 -13.30 -5.24
C GLY A 120 1.03 -12.64 -5.85
N TRP A 121 1.00 -12.31 -7.16
CA TRP A 121 -0.15 -11.59 -7.72
C TRP A 121 -1.43 -12.44 -7.62
N GLY A 122 -2.48 -11.83 -7.08
CA GLY A 122 -3.82 -12.43 -7.08
C GLY A 122 -4.37 -12.66 -8.50
N ASN A 123 -5.20 -13.69 -8.65
CA ASN A 123 -5.77 -14.09 -9.95
C ASN A 123 -6.52 -12.95 -10.67
N GLY A 124 -7.20 -12.07 -9.92
CA GLY A 124 -7.89 -10.91 -10.48
C GLY A 124 -6.93 -9.97 -11.22
N THR A 125 -5.82 -9.60 -10.57
CA THR A 125 -4.75 -8.79 -11.15
C THR A 125 -4.10 -9.50 -12.33
N LYS A 126 -3.73 -10.79 -12.18
CA LYS A 126 -3.11 -11.58 -13.26
C LYS A 126 -3.97 -11.59 -14.52
N SER A 127 -5.23 -12.00 -14.40
CA SER A 127 -6.13 -12.06 -15.56
C SER A 127 -6.41 -10.70 -16.19
N ALA A 128 -6.46 -9.62 -15.41
CA ALA A 128 -6.69 -8.29 -15.94
C ALA A 128 -5.49 -7.77 -16.72
N ILE A 129 -4.28 -7.86 -16.15
CA ILE A 129 -3.06 -7.40 -16.83
C ILE A 129 -2.72 -8.28 -18.03
N GLU A 130 -2.97 -9.60 -17.96
CA GLU A 130 -2.84 -10.49 -19.13
C GLU A 130 -3.68 -10.02 -20.32
N ARG A 131 -4.96 -9.66 -20.07
CA ARG A 131 -5.87 -9.15 -21.11
C ARG A 131 -5.34 -7.86 -21.76
N ILE A 132 -4.73 -6.98 -20.97
CA ILE A 132 -4.10 -5.76 -21.47
C ILE A 132 -2.85 -6.11 -22.28
N ALA A 133 -1.96 -6.93 -21.71
CA ALA A 133 -0.67 -7.32 -22.31
C ALA A 133 -0.84 -8.03 -23.66
N GLN A 134 -1.95 -8.78 -23.84
CA GLN A 134 -2.31 -9.44 -25.09
C GLN A 134 -3.06 -8.52 -26.08
N GLY A 135 -3.29 -7.25 -25.74
CA GLY A 135 -4.03 -6.30 -26.58
C GLY A 135 -5.52 -6.61 -26.74
N CYS A 136 -6.09 -7.44 -25.86
CA CYS A 136 -7.48 -7.86 -25.95
C CYS A 136 -8.45 -6.83 -25.35
N TYR A 137 -8.01 -6.04 -24.38
CA TYR A 137 -8.81 -5.03 -23.68
C TYR A 137 -7.98 -3.77 -23.40
N SER A 138 -8.63 -2.60 -23.39
CA SER A 138 -8.05 -1.41 -22.79
C SER A 138 -8.09 -1.49 -21.25
N TYR A 139 -7.25 -0.72 -20.58
CA TYR A 139 -7.22 -0.68 -19.11
C TYR A 139 -8.60 -0.38 -18.51
N CYS A 140 -9.41 0.47 -19.17
CA CYS A 140 -10.76 0.85 -18.73
C CYS A 140 -11.73 -0.32 -18.56
N ASN A 141 -11.49 -1.46 -19.23
CA ASN A 141 -12.41 -2.61 -19.28
C ASN A 141 -11.74 -3.95 -18.94
N SER A 142 -10.51 -3.90 -18.44
CA SER A 142 -9.70 -5.10 -18.21
C SER A 142 -9.94 -5.75 -16.86
N GLY A 143 -10.38 -5.00 -15.84
CA GLY A 143 -10.57 -5.49 -14.48
C GLY A 143 -11.73 -6.49 -14.29
N GLY A 144 -11.56 -7.39 -13.32
CA GLY A 144 -12.60 -8.35 -12.90
C GLY A 144 -13.58 -7.76 -11.88
N SER A 145 -14.61 -8.53 -11.48
CA SER A 145 -15.58 -8.10 -10.47
C SER A 145 -15.16 -8.38 -9.01
N SER A 146 -13.94 -8.88 -8.78
CA SER A 146 -13.42 -9.09 -7.44
C SER A 146 -13.21 -7.78 -6.69
N SER A 147 -13.10 -7.87 -5.36
CA SER A 147 -12.80 -6.75 -4.45
C SER A 147 -11.52 -7.06 -3.65
N GLY A 148 -10.49 -7.56 -4.33
CA GLY A 148 -9.22 -7.91 -3.72
C GLY A 148 -8.41 -6.66 -3.34
N ASN A 149 -7.60 -6.77 -2.31
CA ASN A 149 -6.77 -5.69 -1.77
C ASN A 149 -5.54 -5.30 -2.63
N GLY A 150 -5.21 -6.06 -3.68
CA GLY A 150 -4.09 -5.75 -4.59
C GLY A 150 -4.18 -4.39 -5.29
N VAL A 151 -5.35 -3.72 -5.27
CA VAL A 151 -5.46 -2.31 -5.69
C VAL A 151 -4.97 -1.35 -4.61
N ILE A 152 -5.39 -1.52 -3.34
CA ILE A 152 -5.10 -0.53 -2.30
C ILE A 152 -3.62 -0.55 -1.89
N VAL A 153 -2.97 -1.72 -1.93
CA VAL A 153 -1.56 -1.85 -1.54
C VAL A 153 -0.61 -0.98 -2.38
N LYS A 154 -0.96 -0.71 -3.65
CA LYS A 154 -0.13 0.07 -4.59
C LYS A 154 -0.51 1.54 -4.68
N LEU A 155 -1.38 2.06 -3.81
CA LEU A 155 -1.84 3.45 -3.87
C LEU A 155 -1.05 4.41 -2.98
N THR A 156 -0.23 3.94 -2.04
CA THR A 156 0.61 4.81 -1.21
C THR A 156 1.55 5.70 -2.05
N PRO A 157 2.21 5.20 -3.12
CA PRO A 157 3.03 6.05 -3.97
C PRO A 157 2.21 7.11 -4.73
N VAL A 158 0.96 6.81 -5.10
CA VAL A 158 0.06 7.78 -5.75
C VAL A 158 -0.33 8.89 -4.77
N ALA A 159 -0.72 8.52 -3.56
CA ALA A 159 -1.05 9.49 -2.51
C ALA A 159 0.18 10.35 -2.14
N PHE A 160 1.37 9.75 -2.11
CA PHE A 160 2.62 10.45 -1.86
C PHE A 160 2.91 11.47 -2.97
N PHE A 161 2.72 11.10 -4.25
CA PHE A 161 2.83 12.02 -5.37
C PHE A 161 1.85 13.20 -5.25
N PHE A 162 0.56 12.93 -4.97
CA PHE A 162 -0.42 14.01 -4.79
C PHE A 162 -0.02 14.96 -3.66
N HIS A 163 0.39 14.42 -2.51
CA HIS A 163 0.80 15.21 -1.36
C HIS A 163 2.05 16.05 -1.64
N ILE A 164 3.14 15.43 -2.12
CA ILE A 164 4.42 16.12 -2.36
C ILE A 164 4.27 17.21 -3.42
N CYS A 165 3.51 16.97 -4.48
CA CYS A 165 3.30 17.94 -5.55
C CYS A 165 2.13 18.90 -5.28
N ASN A 166 1.52 18.86 -4.09
CA ASN A 166 0.36 19.67 -3.69
C ASN A 166 -0.78 19.64 -4.74
N LEU A 167 -1.06 18.44 -5.25
CA LEU A 167 -2.10 18.20 -6.24
C LEU A 167 -3.40 17.82 -5.55
N SER A 168 -4.52 18.29 -6.08
CA SER A 168 -5.82 17.72 -5.72
C SER A 168 -5.88 16.25 -6.12
N ILE A 169 -6.59 15.44 -5.33
CA ILE A 169 -6.80 14.03 -5.69
C ILE A 169 -7.54 13.97 -7.03
N ASN A 170 -6.91 13.32 -8.00
CA ASN A 170 -7.49 13.09 -9.31
C ASN A 170 -8.39 11.85 -9.25
N ASP A 171 -9.70 12.07 -9.11
CA ASP A 171 -10.71 11.01 -9.05
C ASP A 171 -10.67 10.08 -10.26
N GLU A 172 -10.47 10.62 -11.46
CA GLU A 172 -10.41 9.82 -12.69
C GLU A 172 -9.20 8.88 -12.67
N LEU A 173 -8.03 9.37 -12.29
CA LEU A 173 -6.82 8.56 -12.19
C LEU A 173 -7.00 7.41 -11.19
N VAL A 174 -7.52 7.69 -9.98
CA VAL A 174 -7.73 6.66 -8.94
C VAL A 174 -8.72 5.61 -9.44
N GLU A 175 -9.83 6.03 -10.07
CA GLU A 175 -10.78 5.09 -10.69
C GLU A 175 -10.12 4.25 -11.78
N CYS A 176 -9.32 4.85 -12.67
CA CYS A 176 -8.64 4.12 -13.72
C CYS A 176 -7.64 3.09 -13.18
N ILE A 177 -6.87 3.42 -12.14
CA ILE A 177 -5.94 2.48 -11.48
C ILE A 177 -6.72 1.29 -10.88
N CYS A 178 -7.88 1.55 -10.27
CA CYS A 178 -8.75 0.50 -9.76
C CYS A 178 -9.22 -0.38 -10.93
N ARG A 179 -9.90 0.24 -11.90
CA ARG A 179 -10.56 -0.42 -13.04
C ARG A 179 -9.61 -1.20 -13.94
N MET A 180 -8.33 -0.81 -14.00
CA MET A 180 -7.29 -1.61 -14.66
C MET A 180 -7.20 -3.06 -14.15
N THR A 181 -7.63 -3.33 -12.91
CA THR A 181 -7.56 -4.69 -12.35
C THR A 181 -8.85 -5.17 -11.71
N HIS A 182 -9.65 -4.25 -11.16
CA HIS A 182 -10.86 -4.54 -10.40
C HIS A 182 -11.94 -3.46 -10.66
N MET A 183 -13.13 -3.89 -11.07
CA MET A 183 -14.27 -3.03 -11.42
C MET A 183 -15.29 -2.83 -10.29
N SER A 184 -15.10 -3.52 -9.16
CA SER A 184 -16.04 -3.49 -8.05
C SER A 184 -16.16 -2.08 -7.44
N SER A 185 -17.39 -1.61 -7.23
CA SER A 185 -17.63 -0.36 -6.49
C SER A 185 -17.01 -0.36 -5.09
N VAL A 186 -16.92 -1.55 -4.46
CA VAL A 186 -16.35 -1.70 -3.12
C VAL A 186 -14.87 -1.31 -3.14
N ILE A 187 -14.07 -1.88 -4.05
CA ILE A 187 -12.65 -1.57 -4.12
C ILE A 187 -12.39 -0.12 -4.51
N ILE A 188 -13.23 0.46 -5.38
CA ILE A 188 -13.09 1.87 -5.77
C ILE A 188 -13.35 2.77 -4.57
N ALA A 189 -14.43 2.53 -3.81
CA ALA A 189 -14.70 3.29 -2.58
C ALA A 189 -13.57 3.12 -1.55
N THR A 190 -13.12 1.88 -1.31
CA THR A 190 -12.00 1.59 -0.40
C THR A 190 -10.70 2.27 -0.83
N ALA A 191 -10.41 2.31 -2.14
CA ALA A 191 -9.24 2.97 -2.70
C ALA A 191 -9.22 4.46 -2.43
N PHE A 192 -10.33 5.16 -2.63
CA PHE A 192 -10.43 6.58 -2.27
C PHE A 192 -10.19 6.80 -0.79
N ILE A 193 -10.86 6.02 0.07
CA ILE A 193 -10.70 6.14 1.52
C ILE A 193 -9.24 5.92 1.92
N TYR A 194 -8.55 4.95 1.31
CA TYR A 194 -7.14 4.70 1.58
C TYR A 194 -6.22 5.82 1.08
N VAL A 195 -6.46 6.39 -0.10
CA VAL A 195 -5.69 7.54 -0.61
C VAL A 195 -5.80 8.74 0.34
N TYR A 196 -7.02 9.08 0.79
CA TYR A 196 -7.22 10.15 1.76
C TYR A 196 -6.59 9.83 3.13
N LEU A 197 -6.67 8.59 3.60
CA LEU A 197 -5.97 8.15 4.81
C LEU A 197 -4.46 8.38 4.69
N CYS A 198 -3.85 8.02 3.57
CA CYS A 198 -2.42 8.24 3.33
C CYS A 198 -2.09 9.74 3.42
N ILE A 199 -2.83 10.59 2.72
CA ILE A 199 -2.61 12.04 2.75
C ILE A 199 -2.76 12.60 4.17
N PHE A 200 -3.80 12.17 4.92
CA PHE A 200 -3.97 12.56 6.33
C PHE A 200 -2.71 12.22 7.16
N ILE A 201 -2.15 11.03 7.00
CA ILE A 201 -0.93 10.60 7.71
C ILE A 201 0.32 11.36 7.25
N PHE A 202 0.36 11.83 6.00
CA PHE A 202 1.47 12.65 5.53
C PHE A 202 1.41 14.08 6.08
N GLU A 203 0.21 14.61 6.30
CA GLU A 203 -0.03 15.96 6.85
C GLU A 203 -0.05 16.01 8.38
N HIS A 204 -0.36 14.89 9.05
CA HIS A 204 -0.53 14.81 10.50
C HIS A 204 0.26 13.65 11.10
N ASP A 205 0.66 13.75 12.36
CA ASP A 205 1.24 12.62 13.07
C ASP A 205 0.26 11.46 13.21
N PHE A 206 0.79 10.24 13.29
CA PHE A 206 -0.03 9.08 13.61
C PHE A 206 -0.74 9.33 14.95
N PRO A 207 -2.04 9.00 15.06
CA PRO A 207 -2.80 9.25 16.27
C PRO A 207 -2.21 8.49 17.46
N SER A 208 -1.84 9.23 18.50
CA SER A 208 -1.11 8.70 19.66
C SER A 208 -1.89 8.83 20.98
N SER A 209 -2.87 9.74 21.02
CA SER A 209 -3.80 9.90 22.13
C SER A 209 -5.22 9.45 21.76
N ILE A 210 -6.04 9.10 22.75
CA ILE A 210 -7.46 8.76 22.54
C ILE A 210 -8.21 9.86 21.78
N ALA A 211 -7.88 11.13 22.01
CA ALA A 211 -8.51 12.25 21.31
C ALA A 211 -8.14 12.28 19.82
N GLU A 212 -6.85 12.09 19.50
CA GLU A 212 -6.36 12.00 18.11
C GLU A 212 -6.93 10.75 17.41
N GLN A 213 -6.99 9.61 18.10
CA GLN A 213 -7.57 8.38 17.55
C GLN A 213 -9.06 8.55 17.23
N LYS A 214 -9.83 9.20 18.12
CA LYS A 214 -11.24 9.55 17.87
C LYS A 214 -11.39 10.49 16.68
N ALA A 215 -10.55 11.52 16.58
CA ALA A 215 -10.57 12.46 15.46
C ALA A 215 -10.24 11.76 14.13
N PHE A 216 -9.23 10.89 14.12
CA PHE A 216 -8.86 10.08 12.97
C PHE A 216 -10.01 9.14 12.54
N LEU A 217 -10.60 8.40 13.47
CA LEU A 217 -11.73 7.52 13.14
C LEU A 217 -12.95 8.30 12.65
N GLN A 218 -13.25 9.46 13.23
CA GLN A 218 -14.33 10.32 12.75
C GLN A 218 -14.09 10.77 11.29
N TYR A 219 -12.87 11.20 10.98
CA TYR A 219 -12.47 11.58 9.63
C TYR A 219 -12.64 10.41 8.64
N ILE A 220 -12.11 9.22 8.98
CA ILE A 220 -12.23 8.04 8.11
C ILE A 220 -13.68 7.57 8.00
N HIS A 221 -14.49 7.67 9.04
CA HIS A 221 -15.91 7.33 9.00
C HIS A 221 -16.68 8.25 8.04
N GLU A 222 -16.48 9.56 8.12
CA GLU A 222 -17.11 10.55 7.22
C GLU A 222 -16.72 10.31 5.76
N LEU A 223 -15.43 10.03 5.50
CA LEU A 223 -14.95 9.64 4.18
C LEU A 223 -15.60 8.33 3.70
N SER A 224 -15.71 7.34 4.58
CA SER A 224 -16.30 6.04 4.25
C SER A 224 -17.75 6.21 3.82
N VAL A 225 -18.56 6.93 4.60
CA VAL A 225 -19.96 7.24 4.24
C VAL A 225 -20.03 7.97 2.89
N ARG A 226 -19.18 8.98 2.67
CA ARG A 226 -19.16 9.76 1.43
C ARG A 226 -18.91 8.87 0.20
N TYR A 227 -17.89 8.02 0.25
CA TYR A 227 -17.47 7.22 -0.90
C TYR A 227 -18.34 5.97 -1.10
N GLU A 228 -18.88 5.39 -0.03
CA GLU A 228 -19.88 4.32 -0.11
C GLU A 228 -21.16 4.82 -0.79
N VAL A 229 -21.64 6.02 -0.43
CA VAL A 229 -22.78 6.65 -1.11
C VAL A 229 -22.45 6.97 -2.57
N LYS A 230 -21.28 7.58 -2.85
CA LYS A 230 -20.85 7.94 -4.21
C LYS A 230 -20.84 6.72 -5.15
N TYR A 231 -20.36 5.57 -4.68
CA TYR A 231 -20.24 4.35 -5.48
C TYR A 231 -21.35 3.32 -5.26
N ASN A 232 -22.41 3.70 -4.53
CA ASN A 232 -23.57 2.86 -4.23
C ASN A 232 -23.19 1.50 -3.59
N VAL A 233 -22.26 1.54 -2.63
CA VAL A 233 -21.95 0.39 -1.78
C VAL A 233 -23.03 0.34 -0.69
N VAL A 234 -23.86 -0.71 -0.70
CA VAL A 234 -25.04 -0.81 0.17
C VAL A 234 -25.12 -2.13 0.94
N ILE A 235 -24.24 -3.09 0.63
CA ILE A 235 -24.21 -4.38 1.29
C ILE A 235 -23.43 -4.22 2.59
N GLU A 236 -24.06 -4.54 3.72
CA GLU A 236 -23.50 -4.32 5.07
C GLU A 236 -22.07 -4.82 5.24
N LYS A 237 -21.78 -6.05 4.78
CA LYS A 237 -20.43 -6.64 4.89
C LYS A 237 -19.35 -5.86 4.13
N ASP A 238 -19.73 -5.08 3.13
CA ASP A 238 -18.85 -4.31 2.26
C ASP A 238 -18.71 -2.83 2.71
N LEU A 239 -19.43 -2.42 3.77
CA LEU A 239 -19.37 -1.07 4.32
C LEU A 239 -18.19 -0.95 5.30
N LEU A 240 -17.19 -0.16 4.93
CA LEU A 240 -16.10 0.23 5.81
C LEU A 240 -16.62 1.17 6.91
N SER A 241 -17.57 2.05 6.63
CA SER A 241 -18.15 2.97 7.63
C SER A 241 -18.65 2.24 8.87
N LEU A 242 -19.30 1.08 8.70
CA LEU A 242 -19.72 0.23 9.81
C LEU A 242 -18.54 -0.37 10.59
N ARG A 243 -17.43 -0.70 9.91
CA ARG A 243 -16.20 -1.16 10.59
C ARG A 243 -15.61 -0.05 11.45
N ILE A 244 -15.52 1.15 10.89
CA ILE A 244 -15.00 2.31 11.63
C ILE A 244 -15.89 2.65 12.81
N HIS A 245 -17.21 2.58 12.64
CA HIS A 245 -18.16 2.78 13.73
C HIS A 245 -17.92 1.79 14.89
N ARG A 246 -17.71 0.50 14.60
CA ARG A 246 -17.38 -0.50 15.62
C ARG A 246 -16.08 -0.19 16.37
N TYR A 247 -15.05 0.31 15.68
CA TYR A 247 -13.84 0.80 16.36
C TYR A 247 -14.14 2.01 17.26
N MET A 248 -14.99 2.95 16.82
CA MET A 248 -15.38 4.10 17.62
C MET A 248 -16.14 3.70 18.89
N GLU A 249 -17.02 2.71 18.81
CA GLU A 249 -17.76 2.17 19.96
C GLU A 249 -16.85 1.48 20.99
N ARG A 250 -15.73 0.90 20.52
CA ARG A 250 -14.80 0.09 21.33
C ARG A 250 -13.46 0.78 21.56
N ILE A 251 -13.40 2.10 21.36
CA ILE A 251 -12.14 2.87 21.34
C ILE A 251 -11.35 2.80 22.66
N ASP A 252 -12.04 2.64 23.80
CA ASP A 252 -11.41 2.57 25.12
C ASP A 252 -10.89 1.15 25.45
N GLU A 253 -11.15 0.15 24.61
CA GLU A 253 -10.78 -1.26 24.81
C GLU A 253 -10.05 -1.88 23.61
N ILE A 254 -9.56 -1.07 22.67
CA ILE A 254 -8.86 -1.55 21.46
C ILE A 254 -7.70 -2.50 21.83
N ASN A 255 -7.77 -3.72 21.29
CA ASN A 255 -6.82 -4.80 21.49
C ASN A 255 -6.91 -5.80 20.31
N ASP A 256 -6.06 -6.82 20.32
CA ASP A 256 -5.99 -7.82 19.24
C ASP A 256 -7.35 -8.46 18.91
N GLU A 257 -8.17 -8.79 19.91
CA GLU A 257 -9.50 -9.38 19.69
C GLU A 257 -10.42 -8.41 18.96
N VAL A 258 -10.40 -7.12 19.33
CA VAL A 258 -11.18 -6.07 18.65
C VAL A 258 -10.71 -5.90 17.21
N LEU A 259 -9.40 -5.88 16.99
CA LEU A 259 -8.81 -5.76 15.65
C LEU A 259 -9.26 -6.93 14.76
N LEU A 260 -9.15 -8.17 15.24
CA LEU A 260 -9.56 -9.37 14.50
C LEU A 260 -11.08 -9.38 14.21
N ASP A 261 -11.90 -9.02 15.21
CA ASP A 261 -13.36 -8.99 15.05
C ASP A 261 -13.79 -7.93 14.03
N VAL A 262 -13.31 -6.69 14.17
CA VAL A 262 -13.73 -5.59 13.29
C VAL A 262 -13.23 -5.79 11.87
N SER A 263 -11.97 -6.22 11.70
CA SER A 263 -11.35 -6.44 10.39
C SER A 263 -11.64 -7.81 9.78
N HIS A 264 -12.40 -8.68 10.47
CA HIS A 264 -12.57 -10.08 10.09
C HIS A 264 -11.24 -10.82 9.85
N GLY A 265 -10.21 -10.48 10.63
CA GLY A 265 -8.88 -11.06 10.52
C GLY A 265 -8.03 -10.52 9.37
N GLY A 266 -8.40 -9.40 8.74
CA GLY A 266 -7.55 -8.74 7.74
C GLY A 266 -7.29 -9.61 6.50
N THR A 267 -8.35 -10.14 5.90
CA THR A 267 -8.27 -11.06 4.74
C THR A 267 -7.87 -10.35 3.43
N PHE A 268 -7.79 -11.10 2.33
CA PHE A 268 -7.59 -10.60 0.95
C PHE A 268 -8.68 -9.61 0.48
N PHE A 269 -9.80 -9.52 1.20
CA PHE A 269 -10.87 -8.58 0.89
C PHE A 269 -10.47 -7.16 1.32
N CYS A 270 -10.60 -6.19 0.41
CA CYS A 270 -10.07 -4.85 0.63
C CYS A 270 -10.59 -4.12 1.87
N VAL A 271 -11.87 -4.34 2.24
CA VAL A 271 -12.46 -3.74 3.44
C VAL A 271 -11.86 -4.37 4.70
N ASP A 272 -11.68 -5.68 4.72
CA ASP A 272 -11.05 -6.40 5.84
C ASP A 272 -9.60 -5.91 6.02
N THR A 273 -8.82 -5.86 4.94
CA THR A 273 -7.44 -5.36 4.93
C THR A 273 -7.35 -3.93 5.45
N LEU A 274 -8.15 -3.00 4.90
CA LEU A 274 -8.09 -1.59 5.31
C LEU A 274 -8.57 -1.40 6.76
N SER A 275 -9.56 -2.18 7.19
CA SER A 275 -10.00 -2.19 8.59
C SER A 275 -8.89 -2.65 9.54
N MET A 276 -8.08 -3.64 9.15
CA MET A 276 -6.92 -4.07 9.95
C MET A 276 -5.85 -2.96 10.01
N VAL A 277 -5.52 -2.35 8.87
CA VAL A 277 -4.55 -1.23 8.80
C VAL A 277 -4.99 -0.08 9.72
N ILE A 278 -6.27 0.31 9.67
CA ILE A 278 -6.83 1.35 10.53
C ILE A 278 -6.76 0.95 12.01
N GLY A 279 -7.13 -0.30 12.33
CA GLY A 279 -7.04 -0.86 13.67
C GLY A 279 -5.62 -0.77 14.25
N LEU A 280 -4.62 -1.17 13.46
CA LEU A 280 -3.21 -1.09 13.86
C LEU A 280 -2.72 0.35 14.05
N ILE A 281 -3.25 1.31 13.30
CA ILE A 281 -2.93 2.75 13.46
C ILE A 281 -3.49 3.30 14.77
N ILE A 282 -4.70 2.88 15.19
CA ILE A 282 -5.35 3.41 16.39
C ILE A 282 -5.02 2.63 17.67
N GLU A 283 -4.53 1.39 17.58
CA GLU A 283 -4.29 0.57 18.77
C GLU A 283 -3.18 1.16 19.65
N LYS A 284 -2.04 1.50 19.04
CA LYS A 284 -0.87 2.10 19.72
C LYS A 284 -0.06 2.95 18.74
N ARG A 285 0.96 3.63 19.27
CA ARG A 285 1.92 4.40 18.48
C ARG A 285 2.47 3.58 17.31
N VAL A 286 2.42 4.19 16.13
CA VAL A 286 2.91 3.55 14.92
C VAL A 286 4.43 3.72 14.81
N THR A 287 5.13 2.62 15.06
CA THR A 287 6.57 2.43 14.85
C THR A 287 6.76 1.16 14.03
N PHE A 288 8.00 0.78 13.71
CA PHE A 288 8.28 -0.47 13.02
C PHE A 288 7.68 -1.71 13.72
N GLU A 289 7.50 -1.67 15.04
CA GLU A 289 6.81 -2.74 15.81
C GLU A 289 5.37 -3.00 15.32
N ARG A 290 4.72 -2.02 14.68
CA ARG A 290 3.39 -2.23 14.07
C ARG A 290 3.46 -3.08 12.81
N VAL A 291 4.57 -3.03 12.07
CA VAL A 291 4.81 -3.94 10.93
C VAL A 291 4.92 -5.37 11.45
N GLU A 292 5.65 -5.56 12.55
CA GLU A 292 5.77 -6.87 13.23
C GLU A 292 4.42 -7.32 13.79
N LYS A 293 3.67 -6.40 14.40
CA LYS A 293 2.32 -6.67 14.91
C LYS A 293 1.36 -7.12 13.80
N ALA A 294 1.42 -6.48 12.63
CA ALA A 294 0.61 -6.88 11.47
C ALA A 294 0.83 -8.36 11.10
N LEU A 295 2.04 -8.88 11.27
CA LEU A 295 2.33 -10.30 11.04
C LEU A 295 1.60 -11.17 12.07
N GLU A 296 1.65 -10.79 13.35
CA GLU A 296 1.02 -11.57 14.43
C GLU A 296 -0.51 -11.67 14.29
N MET A 297 -1.14 -10.70 13.62
CA MET A 297 -2.59 -10.69 13.40
C MET A 297 -3.07 -11.74 12.39
N GLY A 298 -2.17 -12.32 11.59
CA GLY A 298 -2.54 -13.29 10.57
C GLY A 298 -3.36 -12.70 9.42
N GLY A 299 -4.05 -13.56 8.68
CA GLY A 299 -4.78 -13.16 7.47
C GLY A 299 -3.83 -12.83 6.32
N ASP A 300 -4.06 -11.72 5.62
CA ASP A 300 -3.21 -11.28 4.51
C ASP A 300 -2.03 -10.41 5.01
N THR A 301 -1.12 -11.08 5.70
CA THR A 301 -0.04 -10.45 6.49
C THR A 301 0.92 -9.63 5.65
N ASN A 302 1.29 -10.07 4.44
CA ASN A 302 2.19 -9.32 3.56
C ASN A 302 1.56 -8.00 3.11
N ILE A 303 0.28 -7.98 2.75
CA ILE A 303 -0.38 -6.74 2.33
C ILE A 303 -0.51 -5.77 3.50
N VAL A 304 -1.01 -6.21 4.66
CA VAL A 304 -1.18 -5.34 5.83
C VAL A 304 0.17 -4.78 6.31
N ALA A 305 1.19 -5.63 6.42
CA ALA A 305 2.53 -5.22 6.83
C ALA A 305 3.18 -4.26 5.81
N ALA A 306 3.02 -4.52 4.51
CA ALA A 306 3.52 -3.63 3.45
C ALA A 306 2.85 -2.26 3.51
N MET A 307 1.54 -2.19 3.76
CA MET A 307 0.81 -0.91 3.87
C MET A 307 1.26 -0.10 5.09
N ILE A 308 1.44 -0.72 6.26
CA ILE A 308 1.97 -0.04 7.45
C ILE A 308 3.42 0.42 7.23
N GLY A 309 4.25 -0.44 6.64
CA GLY A 309 5.63 -0.11 6.30
C GLY A 309 5.72 1.06 5.31
N ALA A 310 4.88 1.05 4.27
CA ALA A 310 4.80 2.13 3.28
C ALA A 310 4.41 3.46 3.94
N LEU A 311 3.40 3.48 4.81
CA LEU A 311 2.98 4.67 5.55
C LEU A 311 4.11 5.21 6.45
N LEU A 312 4.78 4.33 7.20
CA LEU A 312 5.92 4.70 8.05
C LEU A 312 7.06 5.31 7.23
N GLY A 313 7.47 4.62 6.17
CA GLY A 313 8.56 5.05 5.31
C GLY A 313 8.24 6.35 4.55
N ALA A 314 7.02 6.48 4.03
CA ALA A 314 6.57 7.69 3.36
C ALA A 314 6.47 8.91 4.29
N LYS A 315 6.24 8.69 5.59
CA LYS A 315 6.14 9.77 6.57
C LYS A 315 7.49 10.16 7.17
N HIS A 316 8.29 9.17 7.54
CA HIS A 316 9.49 9.35 8.36
C HIS A 316 10.79 8.96 7.64
N GLY A 317 10.71 8.51 6.39
CA GLY A 317 11.89 8.14 5.62
C GLY A 317 12.57 6.89 6.12
N GLN A 318 13.88 6.79 5.83
CA GLN A 318 14.64 5.57 6.08
C GLN A 318 14.82 5.26 7.57
N GLU A 319 14.78 6.28 8.44
CA GLU A 319 14.95 6.11 9.88
C GLU A 319 13.81 5.33 10.55
N ALA A 320 12.63 5.26 9.93
CA ALA A 320 11.51 4.47 10.43
C ALA A 320 11.63 2.97 10.13
N ILE A 321 12.65 2.57 9.36
CA ILE A 321 12.87 1.20 8.90
C ILE A 321 14.06 0.58 9.63
N ASP A 322 13.98 -0.71 9.97
CA ASP A 322 15.13 -1.43 10.52
C ASP A 322 16.20 -1.66 9.45
N HIS A 323 17.31 -0.92 9.53
CA HIS A 323 18.42 -1.01 8.58
C HIS A 323 18.98 -2.44 8.42
N ARG A 324 18.92 -3.28 9.46
CA ARG A 324 19.39 -4.67 9.35
C ARG A 324 18.53 -5.48 8.38
N ARG A 325 17.27 -5.10 8.19
CA ARG A 325 16.35 -5.73 7.23
C ARG A 325 16.57 -5.21 5.81
N VAL A 326 17.00 -3.96 5.65
CA VAL A 326 17.40 -3.37 4.36
C VAL A 326 18.52 -4.17 3.71
N GLU A 327 19.45 -4.72 4.49
CA GLU A 327 20.57 -5.53 3.98
C GLU A 327 20.15 -6.92 3.47
N ILE A 328 18.97 -7.41 3.87
CA ILE A 328 18.50 -8.77 3.57
C ILE A 328 17.40 -8.77 2.49
N VAL A 329 16.64 -7.68 2.39
CA VAL A 329 15.52 -7.59 1.45
C VAL A 329 15.99 -7.83 0.01
N PHE A 330 15.24 -8.67 -0.72
CA PHE A 330 15.60 -9.07 -2.07
C PHE A 330 15.74 -7.87 -2.99
N ARG A 331 16.76 -7.89 -3.86
CA ARG A 331 17.09 -6.79 -4.77
C ARG A 331 17.13 -5.42 -4.06
N THR A 332 17.71 -5.34 -2.85
CA THR A 332 17.79 -4.09 -2.06
C THR A 332 18.28 -2.88 -2.85
N ASP A 333 19.30 -3.03 -3.70
CA ASP A 333 19.81 -1.93 -4.54
C ASP A 333 18.77 -1.43 -5.54
N TYR A 334 17.96 -2.32 -6.11
CA TYR A 334 16.87 -1.94 -7.02
C TYR A 334 15.75 -1.22 -6.26
N VAL A 335 15.37 -1.71 -5.07
CA VAL A 335 14.34 -1.06 -4.24
C VAL A 335 14.79 0.36 -3.88
N ARG A 336 16.06 0.54 -3.47
CA ARG A 336 16.63 1.86 -3.22
C ARG A 336 16.63 2.73 -4.47
N GLN A 337 17.09 2.19 -5.59
CA GLN A 337 17.18 2.92 -6.84
C GLN A 337 15.81 3.47 -7.27
N VAL A 338 14.76 2.65 -7.25
CA VAL A 338 13.39 3.09 -7.59
C VAL A 338 12.92 4.19 -6.65
N GLY A 339 13.14 4.03 -5.33
CA GLY A 339 12.79 5.06 -4.34
C GLY A 339 13.54 6.38 -4.55
N GLU A 340 14.84 6.30 -4.84
CA GLU A 340 15.70 7.46 -5.05
C GLU A 340 15.37 8.19 -6.37
N GLU A 341 15.17 7.45 -7.46
CA GLU A 341 14.78 8.01 -8.76
C GLU A 341 13.40 8.67 -8.68
N PHE A 342 12.43 8.02 -8.04
CA PHE A 342 11.12 8.59 -7.78
C PHE A 342 11.20 9.88 -6.97
N GLY A 343 11.91 9.87 -5.83
CA GLY A 343 12.08 11.08 -5.01
C GLY A 343 12.76 12.22 -5.78
N LYS A 344 13.80 11.93 -6.55
CA LYS A 344 14.50 12.92 -7.40
C LYS A 344 13.59 13.50 -8.46
N ALA A 345 12.79 12.66 -9.12
CA ALA A 345 11.84 13.07 -10.14
C ALA A 345 10.76 14.00 -9.56
N LEU A 346 10.24 13.70 -8.37
CA LEU A 346 9.30 14.60 -7.67
C LEU A 346 9.93 15.95 -7.32
N VAL A 347 11.16 15.95 -6.80
CA VAL A 347 11.91 17.19 -6.51
C VAL A 347 12.12 18.01 -7.78
N GLN A 348 12.48 17.37 -8.90
CA GLN A 348 12.64 18.06 -10.19
C GLN A 348 11.32 18.65 -10.66
N HIS A 349 10.24 17.87 -10.62
CA HIS A 349 8.91 18.31 -11.01
C HIS A 349 8.45 19.53 -10.20
N LEU A 350 8.64 19.51 -8.87
CA LEU A 350 8.33 20.63 -7.98
C LEU A 350 9.08 21.92 -8.37
N ASN A 351 10.35 21.81 -8.76
CA ASN A 351 11.14 22.96 -9.18
C ASN A 351 10.71 23.54 -10.55
N LEU A 352 10.00 22.75 -11.36
CA LEU A 352 9.46 23.15 -12.66
C LEU A 352 8.04 23.73 -12.56
N LEU A 353 7.31 23.47 -11.46
CA LEU A 353 5.99 24.06 -11.23
C LEU A 353 6.15 25.60 -11.07
N PRO A 354 5.36 26.41 -11.80
CA PRO A 354 5.43 27.85 -11.68
C PRO A 354 5.12 28.29 -10.26
N ILE A 355 6.03 29.08 -9.67
CA ILE A 355 5.85 29.67 -8.34
C ILE A 355 4.57 30.53 -8.35
N GLY A 356 3.51 30.05 -7.69
CA GLY A 356 2.28 30.81 -7.50
C GLY A 356 1.07 30.39 -8.34
N SER A 357 1.04 29.23 -8.99
CA SER A 357 -0.24 28.67 -9.44
C SER A 357 -0.97 28.05 -8.24
N GLU A 358 -1.77 28.86 -7.55
CA GLU A 358 -2.96 28.35 -6.88
C GLU A 358 -3.77 27.57 -7.93
N VAL A 359 -3.75 26.25 -7.83
CA VAL A 359 -4.66 25.41 -8.61
C VAL A 359 -6.04 25.62 -7.98
N LEU A 360 -6.89 26.31 -8.74
CA LEU A 360 -8.29 26.64 -8.46
C LEU A 360 -9.13 25.45 -7.96
#